data_AF-A0A817NNG9-F1
#
_entry.id   AF-A0A817NNG9-F1
#
_cell.length_a   1.000
_cell.length_b   1.000
_cell.length_c   1.000
_cell.angle_alpha   90.00
_cell.angle_beta   90.00
_cell.angle_gamma   90.00
#
_symmetry.space_group_name_H-M   'P 1'
#
loop_
_entity.id
_entity.type
_entity.pdbx_description
1 polymer ?
#
loop_
_entity_poly.entity_id
_entity_poly.type
_entity_poly.pdbx_seq_one_letter_code
_entity_poly.pdbx_strand_id
1 'polypeptide(L)'
;MRTKHMSSVLLLTTTGLEYFGQQFFSTVYQSNNNQNVFLSPGSIARAISMCTVGARQKTLDQMLHVLDASSKENLIQTAEQIMHVFSLAKINV
;
A
#
# COMPACT_ATOMS: atom_id res chain seq x y z
N MET A 1 -0.88 -18.88 -23.15
CA MET A 1 -1.20 -19.46 -21.82
C MET A 1 -0.18 -18.98 -20.76
N ARG A 2 -0.11 -17.66 -20.48
CA ARG A 2 0.91 -17.04 -19.59
C ARG A 2 0.32 -15.98 -18.64
N THR A 3 -1.01 -15.83 -18.61
CA THR A 3 -1.71 -14.78 -17.85
C THR A 3 -2.10 -15.20 -16.43
N LYS A 4 -2.30 -16.50 -16.17
CA LYS A 4 -2.76 -16.98 -14.85
C LYS A 4 -1.68 -16.96 -13.76
N HIS A 5 -0.40 -17.08 -14.13
CA HIS A 5 0.71 -17.15 -13.17
C HIS A 5 1.14 -15.76 -12.66
N MET A 6 0.89 -14.70 -13.44
CA MET A 6 1.21 -13.32 -13.07
C MET A 6 0.21 -12.76 -12.05
N SER A 7 -1.06 -13.17 -12.14
CA SER A 7 -2.11 -12.74 -11.19
C SER A 7 -1.95 -13.34 -9.79
N SER A 8 -1.36 -14.53 -9.66
CA SER A 8 -1.15 -15.19 -8.37
C SER A 8 0.03 -14.60 -7.60
N VAL A 9 1.11 -14.21 -8.28
CA VAL A 9 2.27 -13.50 -7.68
C VAL A 9 1.90 -12.06 -7.28
N LEU A 10 1.02 -11.42 -8.06
CA LEU A 10 0.51 -10.08 -7.76
C LEU A 10 -0.34 -10.05 -6.49
N LEU A 11 -1.16 -11.08 -6.25
CA LEU A 11 -2.04 -11.16 -5.07
C LEU A 11 -1.29 -11.51 -3.76
N LEU A 12 -0.12 -12.16 -3.87
CA LEU A 12 0.62 -12.67 -2.71
C LEU A 12 1.59 -11.64 -2.11
N THR A 13 1.88 -10.53 -2.79
CA THR A 13 2.91 -9.55 -2.39
C THR A 13 2.37 -8.21 -1.88
N THR A 14 1.06 -7.95 -1.99
CA THR A 14 0.45 -6.66 -1.67
C THR A 14 -0.47 -6.64 -0.45
N THR A 15 -0.56 -7.74 0.31
CA THR A 15 -1.55 -7.91 1.39
C THR A 15 -1.54 -6.78 2.42
N GLY A 16 -0.36 -6.34 2.88
CA GLY A 16 -0.26 -5.32 3.93
C GLY A 16 -0.72 -3.92 3.50
N LEU A 17 -0.28 -3.45 2.34
CA LEU A 17 -0.68 -2.12 1.82
C LEU A 17 -2.12 -2.10 1.29
N GLU A 18 -2.63 -3.24 0.79
CA GLU A 18 -4.05 -3.41 0.46
C GLU A 18 -4.92 -3.36 1.71
N TYR A 19 -4.53 -4.08 2.77
CA TYR A 19 -5.20 -4.05 4.06
C TYR A 19 -5.22 -2.63 4.65
N PHE A 20 -4.06 -1.96 4.68
CA PHE A 20 -4.00 -0.54 5.04
C PHE A 20 -4.99 0.30 4.23
N GLY A 21 -5.03 0.12 2.90
CA GLY A 21 -5.90 0.90 2.03
C GLY A 21 -7.38 0.70 2.31
N GLN A 22 -7.81 -0.54 2.59
CA GLN A 22 -9.17 -0.86 2.98
C GLN A 22 -9.54 -0.25 4.34
N GLN A 23 -8.68 -0.41 5.34
CA GLN A 23 -8.90 0.13 6.68
C GLN A 23 -8.93 1.67 6.66
N PHE A 24 -8.04 2.29 5.88
CA PHE A 24 -8.01 3.73 5.69
C PHE A 24 -9.28 4.24 5.02
N PHE A 25 -9.72 3.62 3.92
CA PHE A 25 -10.98 4.00 3.26
C PHE A 25 -12.17 3.88 4.22
N SER A 26 -12.28 2.78 4.95
CA SER A 26 -13.35 2.56 5.94
C SER A 26 -13.37 3.67 7.01
N THR A 27 -12.19 3.99 7.55
CA THR A 27 -12.04 5.05 8.57
C THR A 27 -12.47 6.42 8.04
N VAL A 28 -12.03 6.77 6.83
CA VAL A 28 -12.40 8.03 6.18
C VAL A 28 -13.89 8.07 5.87
N TYR A 29 -14.45 6.99 5.34
CA TYR A 29 -15.87 6.88 5.00
C TYR A 29 -16.77 7.06 6.23
N GLN A 30 -16.47 6.36 7.32
CA GLN A 30 -17.20 6.49 8.59
C GLN A 30 -17.16 7.89 9.17
N SER A 31 -16.09 8.64 8.90
CA SER A 31 -15.91 10.02 9.40
C SER A 31 -16.60 11.09 8.54
N ASN A 32 -17.13 10.75 7.36
CA ASN A 32 -17.57 11.71 6.35
C ASN A 32 -19.10 11.78 6.13
N ASN A 33 -19.94 11.47 7.15
CA ASN A 33 -21.39 11.71 7.14
C ASN A 33 -22.12 11.33 5.82
N ASN A 34 -21.79 10.17 5.24
CA ASN A 34 -22.35 9.67 3.97
C ASN A 34 -22.07 10.54 2.74
N GLN A 35 -21.05 11.40 2.78
CA GLN A 35 -20.56 12.12 1.60
C GLN A 35 -19.76 11.20 0.68
N ASN A 36 -19.63 11.58 -0.59
CA ASN A 36 -18.81 10.86 -1.55
C ASN A 36 -17.34 10.89 -1.10
N VAL A 37 -16.71 9.71 -1.02
CA VAL A 37 -15.29 9.55 -0.70
C VAL A 37 -14.58 8.93 -1.90
N PHE A 38 -13.58 9.63 -2.43
CA PHE A 38 -12.72 9.14 -3.50
C PHE A 38 -11.26 9.41 -3.12
N LEU A 39 -10.47 8.35 -3.03
CA LEU A 39 -9.11 8.37 -2.50
C LEU A 39 -8.21 7.55 -3.43
N SER A 40 -6.89 7.76 -3.35
CA SER A 40 -5.90 6.84 -3.88
C SER A 40 -5.11 6.21 -2.72
N PRO A 41 -5.61 5.11 -2.12
CA PRO A 41 -4.96 4.50 -0.96
C PRO A 41 -3.52 4.08 -1.23
N GLY A 42 -3.24 3.56 -2.44
CA GLY A 42 -1.88 3.17 -2.84
C GLY A 42 -0.90 4.35 -2.91
N SER A 43 -1.36 5.55 -3.27
CA SER A 43 -0.51 6.74 -3.30
C SER A 43 -0.19 7.24 -1.88
N ILE A 44 -1.22 7.27 -1.02
CA ILE A 44 -1.08 7.64 0.40
C ILE A 44 -0.14 6.66 1.11
N ALA A 45 -0.35 5.36 0.91
CA ALA A 45 0.48 4.32 1.49
C ALA A 45 1.96 4.52 1.16
N ARG A 46 2.31 4.81 -0.10
CA ARG A 46 3.69 5.08 -0.51
C ARG A 46 4.29 6.33 0.13
N ALA A 47 3.52 7.42 0.21
CA ALA A 47 3.98 8.63 0.87
C ALA A 47 4.35 8.35 2.34
N ILE A 48 3.48 7.62 3.04
CA ILE A 48 3.72 7.19 4.43
C ILE A 48 4.90 6.22 4.49
N SER A 49 5.06 5.29 3.53
CA SER A 49 6.21 4.40 3.48
C SER A 49 7.53 5.15 3.38
N MET A 50 7.61 6.18 2.53
CA MET A 50 8.81 7.03 2.42
C MET A 50 9.10 7.76 3.73
N CYS A 51 8.08 8.28 4.42
CA CYS A 51 8.24 8.87 5.75
C CYS A 51 8.69 7.83 6.80
N THR A 52 8.20 6.59 6.72
CA THR A 52 8.52 5.49 7.64
C THR A 52 10.01 5.13 7.59
N VAL A 53 10.63 5.21 6.41
CA VAL A 53 12.08 4.97 6.26
C VAL A 53 12.90 5.94 7.14
N GLY A 54 12.46 7.21 7.25
CA GLY A 54 13.09 8.22 8.10
C GLY A 54 12.73 8.13 9.59
N ALA A 55 11.67 7.42 9.95
CA ALA A 55 11.19 7.30 11.33
C ALA A 55 12.14 6.46 12.21
N ARG A 56 12.09 6.69 13.53
CA ARG A 56 12.89 5.97 14.52
C ARG A 56 12.07 5.64 15.78
N GLN A 57 12.53 4.63 16.51
CA GLN A 57 11.95 4.15 17.77
C GLN A 57 10.42 4.02 17.68
N LYS A 58 9.68 4.55 18.66
CA LYS A 58 8.22 4.43 18.77
C LYS A 58 7.48 4.89 17.51
N THR A 59 7.95 5.94 16.85
CA THR A 59 7.34 6.43 15.61
C THR A 59 7.48 5.40 14.50
N LEU A 60 8.65 4.76 14.38
CA LEU A 60 8.86 3.68 13.43
C LEU A 60 7.91 2.51 13.70
N ASP A 61 7.82 2.08 14.96
CA ASP A 61 6.99 0.92 15.35
C ASP A 61 5.51 1.15 15.01
N GLN A 62 5.00 2.35 15.28
CA GLN A 62 3.62 2.72 14.95
C GLN A 62 3.37 2.74 13.45
N MET A 63 4.29 3.28 12.66
CA MET A 63 4.13 3.38 11.21
C MET A 63 4.22 2.00 10.54
N LEU A 64 5.15 1.14 10.98
CA LEU A 64 5.23 -0.24 10.50
C LEU A 64 3.96 -1.02 10.81
N HIS A 65 3.41 -0.85 12.02
CA HIS A 65 2.15 -1.49 12.41
C HIS A 65 0.98 -1.06 11.52
N VAL A 66 0.83 0.25 11.26
CA VAL A 66 -0.26 0.77 10.41
C VAL A 66 -0.14 0.29 8.96
N LEU A 67 1.08 0.18 8.44
CA LEU A 67 1.34 -0.28 7.08
C LEU A 67 1.38 -1.81 6.94
N ASP A 68 1.15 -2.54 8.03
CA ASP A 68 1.27 -4.00 8.11
C ASP A 68 2.60 -4.52 7.53
N ALA A 69 3.70 -3.87 7.93
CA ALA A 69 5.05 -4.19 7.49
C ALA A 69 5.90 -4.70 8.66
N SER A 70 6.67 -5.76 8.44
CA SER A 70 7.49 -6.39 9.47
C SER A 70 8.80 -5.65 9.74
N SER A 71 9.31 -4.91 8.75
CA SER A 71 10.53 -4.10 8.85
C SER A 71 10.57 -3.00 7.80
N LYS A 72 11.55 -2.09 7.88
CA LYS A 72 11.80 -1.08 6.84
C LYS A 72 12.17 -1.72 5.51
N GLU A 73 12.98 -2.78 5.55
CA GLU A 73 13.45 -3.50 4.37
C GLU A 73 12.27 -4.19 3.67
N ASN A 74 11.39 -4.85 4.43
CA ASN A 74 10.16 -5.42 3.90
C ASN A 74 9.29 -4.34 3.26
N LEU A 75 9.12 -3.20 3.92
CA LEU A 75 8.33 -2.07 3.41
C LEU A 75 8.88 -1.50 2.09
N ILE A 76 10.20 -1.32 2.00
CA ILE A 76 10.88 -0.83 0.80
C ILE A 76 10.71 -1.83 -0.35
N GLN A 77 10.96 -3.13 -0.11
CA GLN A 77 10.81 -4.17 -1.12
C GLN A 77 9.39 -4.23 -1.67
N THR A 78 8.37 -4.17 -0.80
CA THR A 78 6.97 -4.15 -1.23
C THR A 78 6.65 -2.89 -2.05
N ALA A 79 7.14 -1.71 -1.63
CA ALA A 79 6.92 -0.48 -2.38
C ALA A 79 7.55 -0.51 -3.78
N GLU A 80 8.76 -1.05 -3.91
CA GLU A 80 9.45 -1.23 -5.19
C GLU A 80 8.71 -2.21 -6.12
N GLN A 81 8.28 -3.36 -5.58
CA GLN A 81 7.49 -4.35 -6.33
C GLN A 81 6.21 -3.73 -6.89
N ILE A 82 5.51 -2.95 -6.07
CA ILE A 82 4.30 -2.24 -6.50
C ILE A 82 4.63 -1.25 -7.62
N MET A 83 5.66 -0.41 -7.47
CA MET A 83 6.05 0.53 -8.52
C MET A 83 6.41 -0.18 -9.83
N HIS A 84 7.08 -1.32 -9.75
CA HIS A 84 7.38 -2.15 -10.91
C HIS A 84 6.11 -2.71 -11.57
N VAL A 85 5.13 -3.18 -10.79
CA VAL A 85 3.82 -3.59 -11.34
C VAL A 85 3.14 -2.43 -12.06
N PHE A 86 3.12 -1.24 -11.45
CA PHE A 86 2.50 -0.06 -12.07
C PHE A 86 3.19 0.38 -13.36
N SER A 87 4.51 0.22 -13.47
CA SER A 87 5.23 0.55 -14.71
C SER A 87 4.97 -0.47 -15.84
N LEU A 88 4.69 -1.73 -15.49
CA LEU A 88 4.28 -2.77 -16.44
C LEU A 88 2.83 -2.61 -16.89
N ALA A 89 1.98 -1.99 -16.07
CA ALA A 89 0.64 -1.57 -16.45
C ALA A 89 0.70 -0.33 -17.35
N LYS A 90 1.34 -0.43 -18.53
CA LYS A 90 1.15 0.54 -19.61
C LYS A 90 -0.34 0.59 -19.93
N ILE A 91 -0.99 1.68 -19.55
CA ILE A 91 -2.30 2.04 -20.07
C ILE A 91 -2.03 2.48 -21.52
N ASN A 92 -2.39 1.63 -22.47
CA ASN A 92 -2.59 2.07 -23.85
C ASN A 92 -3.81 3.00 -23.82
N VAL A 93 -3.57 4.30 -23.61
CA VAL A 93 -4.54 5.36 -23.91
C VAL A 93 -4.39 5.70 -25.38
#